data_AF-A0A2S0Q7C3-F1
#
_entry.id   AF-A0A2S0Q7C3-F1
#
_cell.length_a   1.000
_cell.length_b   1.000
_cell.length_c   1.000
_cell.angle_alpha   90.00
_cell.angle_beta   90.00
_cell.angle_gamma   90.00
#
_symmetry.space_group_name_H-M   'P 1'
#
loop_
_entity.id
_entity.type
_entity.pdbx_description
1 polymer ?
#
loop_
_entity_poly.entity_id
_entity_poly.type
_entity_poly.pdbx_seq_one_letter_code
_entity_poly.pdbx_strand_id
1 'polypeptide(L)'
;MDREEVVIVDDLEKQAWEILEKSILYYQGRPIGTIATYDPSQKVLNHDHCFIRDFASSALLFLIKGKYDIVRNFLEETLKLQPKKNKFDAYIPGQGLIPASFKVVLKDGEEYLETDFGEHAIARVTPVDSCLWWIIILYAYVKATKDISFALQPEFQQGITLIMELCLATRFDMYPTLLVPDGACMIYRRMGIYGYPLEIQALFYSALRSARKLLICAGDEEIVVGIDNRLPLLRDHIRHHYWIDMKRLNVIYRFKGEEYGESAVNQFNIYPDSIHYAKLAIWLPKHGGYLAGNVGPSQLDTRFFALGNMMAIISSLASEQQSQAIMNLIEEQWDDLVGEMPMKICFPAVEKDEYRIFTGCDPRNVPWSYHNGGSWPVLLWSLIAAAQKTGRTDIAKRALEIAETRLSKDNWPEYYDGTRGLLIGKEARRYQTWTISGFLLAKELMRNSAHLGLISFGQFDLENASQSCEL
;
A
#
# COMPACT_ATOMS: atom_id res chain seq x y z
N MET A 1 12.80 -31.60 -1.08
CA MET A 1 11.58 -31.66 -1.89
C MET A 1 11.68 -32.88 -2.77
N ASP A 2 10.72 -33.78 -2.62
CA ASP A 2 10.60 -34.94 -3.50
C ASP A 2 10.20 -34.50 -4.91
N ARG A 3 10.52 -35.30 -5.93
CA ARG A 3 10.22 -34.96 -7.34
C ARG A 3 8.74 -34.65 -7.60
N GLU A 4 7.82 -35.27 -6.86
CA GLU A 4 6.38 -35.02 -6.98
C GLU A 4 5.98 -33.64 -6.44
N GLU A 5 6.58 -33.19 -5.34
CA GLU A 5 6.35 -31.83 -4.81
C GLU A 5 6.85 -30.75 -5.78
N VAL A 6 8.00 -30.97 -6.42
CA VAL A 6 8.54 -30.05 -7.44
C VAL A 6 7.57 -29.90 -8.62
N VAL A 7 6.99 -31.01 -9.09
CA VAL A 7 6.07 -31.00 -10.24
C VAL A 7 4.74 -30.31 -9.91
N ILE A 8 4.21 -30.50 -8.70
CA ILE A 8 2.96 -29.87 -8.26
C ILE A 8 3.14 -28.34 -8.09
N VAL A 9 4.28 -27.91 -7.55
CA VAL A 9 4.59 -26.49 -7.37
C VAL A 9 4.79 -25.78 -8.72
N ASP A 10 5.38 -26.45 -9.70
CA ASP A 10 5.58 -25.93 -11.06
C ASP A 10 4.25 -25.79 -11.83
N ASP A 11 3.31 -26.74 -11.65
CA ASP A 11 1.99 -26.70 -12.27
C ASP A 11 1.10 -25.58 -11.68
N LEU A 12 1.21 -25.32 -10.37
CA LEU A 12 0.53 -24.22 -9.68
C LEU A 12 0.95 -22.85 -10.24
N GLU A 13 2.26 -22.63 -10.40
CA GLU A 13 2.77 -21.38 -10.94
C GLU A 13 2.40 -21.19 -12.40
N LYS A 14 2.48 -22.25 -13.19
CA LYS A 14 2.06 -22.22 -14.59
C LYS A 14 0.60 -21.81 -14.70
N GLN A 15 -0.29 -22.39 -13.89
CA GLN A 15 -1.70 -22.02 -13.85
C GLN A 15 -1.89 -20.54 -13.47
N ALA A 16 -1.17 -20.06 -12.43
CA ALA A 16 -1.20 -18.66 -12.01
C ALA A 16 -0.78 -17.72 -13.15
N TRP A 17 0.29 -18.03 -13.87
CA TRP A 17 0.74 -17.26 -15.04
C TRP A 17 -0.28 -17.25 -16.17
N GLU A 18 -0.89 -18.40 -16.49
CA GLU A 18 -1.92 -18.47 -17.54
C GLU A 18 -3.13 -17.58 -17.23
N ILE A 19 -3.53 -17.49 -15.96
CA ILE A 19 -4.63 -16.61 -15.54
C ILE A 19 -4.19 -15.15 -15.58
N LEU A 20 -2.97 -14.83 -15.11
CA LEU A 20 -2.45 -13.47 -15.14
C LEU A 20 -2.34 -12.92 -16.57
N GLU A 21 -1.85 -13.71 -17.54
CA GLU A 21 -1.77 -13.28 -18.95
C GLU A 21 -3.16 -13.02 -19.54
N LYS A 22 -4.18 -13.80 -19.16
CA LYS A 22 -5.57 -13.57 -19.58
C LYS A 22 -6.19 -12.31 -18.97
N SER A 23 -5.63 -11.81 -17.87
CA SER A 23 -6.09 -10.57 -17.23
C SER A 23 -5.52 -9.30 -17.88
N ILE A 24 -4.61 -9.42 -18.84
CA ILE A 24 -4.00 -8.25 -19.49
C ILE A 24 -5.08 -7.44 -20.24
N LEU A 25 -5.13 -6.15 -19.93
CA LEU A 25 -5.98 -5.17 -20.60
C LEU A 25 -5.24 -4.60 -21.80
N TYR A 26 -5.86 -4.64 -22.98
CA TYR A 26 -5.31 -4.10 -24.22
C TYR A 26 -6.05 -2.85 -24.65
N TYR A 27 -5.30 -1.86 -25.16
CA TYR A 27 -5.81 -0.63 -25.75
C TYR A 27 -5.05 -0.34 -27.03
N GLN A 28 -5.76 -0.25 -28.15
CA GLN A 28 -5.24 -0.08 -29.50
C GLN A 28 -4.17 -1.14 -29.83
N GLY A 29 -4.42 -2.38 -29.41
CA GLY A 29 -3.52 -3.52 -29.57
C GLY A 29 -2.29 -3.54 -28.63
N ARG A 30 -2.11 -2.54 -27.77
CA ARG A 30 -1.01 -2.48 -26.80
C ARG A 30 -1.45 -2.95 -25.41
N PRO A 31 -0.65 -3.72 -24.66
CA PRO A 31 -0.99 -4.07 -23.28
C PRO A 31 -0.77 -2.83 -22.39
N ILE A 32 -1.78 -2.43 -21.62
CA ILE A 32 -1.76 -1.19 -20.82
C ILE A 32 -2.06 -1.39 -19.34
N GLY A 33 -2.15 -2.63 -18.87
CA GLY A 33 -2.44 -2.95 -17.47
C GLY A 33 -3.04 -4.34 -17.32
N THR A 34 -3.56 -4.64 -16.13
CA THR A 34 -4.33 -5.86 -15.88
C THR A 34 -5.66 -5.51 -15.22
N ILE A 35 -6.75 -6.14 -15.65
CA ILE A 35 -8.06 -5.98 -15.03
C ILE A 35 -8.07 -6.53 -13.60
N ALA A 36 -8.97 -6.05 -12.73
CA ALA A 36 -9.03 -6.46 -11.32
C ALA A 36 -9.29 -7.96 -11.13
N THR A 37 -10.13 -8.56 -11.97
CA THR A 37 -10.47 -9.99 -11.90
C THR A 37 -10.85 -10.51 -13.27
N TYR A 38 -10.40 -11.73 -13.57
CA TYR A 38 -10.81 -12.47 -14.76
C TYR A 38 -11.56 -13.74 -14.33
N ASP A 39 -12.87 -13.63 -14.11
CA ASP A 39 -13.73 -14.78 -13.83
C ASP A 39 -14.48 -15.23 -15.10
N PRO A 40 -14.14 -16.38 -15.69
CA PRO A 40 -14.82 -16.90 -16.89
C PRO A 40 -16.32 -17.18 -16.68
N SER A 41 -16.77 -17.29 -15.43
CA SER A 41 -18.12 -17.75 -15.07
C SER A 41 -19.13 -16.61 -14.82
N GLN A 42 -18.71 -15.34 -14.78
CA GLN A 42 -19.60 -14.22 -14.45
C GLN A 42 -19.38 -12.97 -15.32
N LYS A 43 -20.46 -12.26 -15.66
CA LYS A 43 -20.43 -10.87 -16.16
C LYS A 43 -20.85 -9.95 -15.00
N VAL A 44 -19.94 -9.14 -14.46
CA VAL A 44 -20.19 -8.36 -13.23
C VAL A 44 -19.71 -6.89 -13.40
N LEU A 45 -20.26 -5.96 -12.59
CA LEU A 45 -20.03 -4.49 -12.64
C LEU A 45 -18.61 -4.02 -12.23
N ASN A 46 -17.92 -3.27 -13.09
CA ASN A 46 -16.57 -2.70 -12.92
C ASN A 46 -15.40 -3.72 -12.86
N HIS A 47 -15.54 -4.88 -13.52
CA HIS A 47 -14.55 -5.98 -13.51
C HIS A 47 -13.51 -5.87 -14.62
N ASP A 48 -13.81 -5.05 -15.62
CA ASP A 48 -13.00 -4.68 -16.78
C ASP A 48 -12.07 -3.47 -16.50
N HIS A 49 -12.11 -2.94 -15.27
CA HIS A 49 -11.26 -1.84 -14.85
C HIS A 49 -9.86 -2.34 -14.44
N CYS A 50 -8.83 -1.62 -14.88
CA CYS A 50 -7.47 -1.67 -14.36
C CYS A 50 -7.37 -0.67 -13.20
N PHE A 51 -7.19 -1.17 -11.98
CA PHE A 51 -6.96 -0.34 -10.80
C PHE A 51 -5.46 -0.11 -10.60
N ILE A 52 -5.08 1.12 -10.23
CA ILE A 52 -3.66 1.49 -10.08
C ILE A 52 -2.98 0.66 -8.99
N ARG A 53 -3.65 0.49 -7.83
CA ARG A 53 -3.13 -0.30 -6.71
C ARG A 53 -3.04 -1.80 -7.03
N ASP A 54 -4.04 -2.35 -7.70
CA ASP A 54 -4.07 -3.77 -8.10
C ASP A 54 -2.93 -4.07 -9.08
N PHE A 55 -2.71 -3.15 -10.04
CA PHE A 55 -1.64 -3.27 -11.02
C PHE A 55 -0.25 -3.14 -10.41
N ALA A 56 -0.05 -2.56 -9.22
CA ALA A 56 1.28 -2.41 -8.62
C ALA A 56 2.04 -3.74 -8.48
N SER A 57 1.35 -4.80 -8.02
CA SER A 57 1.92 -6.14 -7.90
C SER A 57 2.22 -6.78 -9.27
N SER A 58 1.30 -6.65 -10.23
CA SER A 58 1.50 -7.10 -11.61
C SER A 58 2.65 -6.37 -12.30
N ALA A 59 2.77 -5.06 -12.10
CA ALA A 59 3.82 -4.23 -12.67
C ALA A 59 5.20 -4.69 -12.19
N LEU A 60 5.41 -4.82 -10.88
CA LEU A 60 6.67 -5.32 -10.32
C LEU A 60 7.02 -6.71 -10.86
N LEU A 61 6.03 -7.60 -10.96
CA LEU A 61 6.22 -8.93 -11.51
C LEU A 61 6.62 -8.91 -13.00
N PHE A 62 5.95 -8.10 -13.82
CA PHE A 62 6.28 -7.95 -15.24
C PHE A 62 7.67 -7.33 -15.45
N LEU A 63 8.06 -6.35 -14.62
CA LEU A 63 9.41 -5.79 -14.61
C LEU A 63 10.46 -6.87 -14.31
N ILE A 64 10.23 -7.72 -13.29
CA ILE A 64 11.12 -8.84 -12.95
C ILE A 64 11.26 -9.81 -14.13
N LYS A 65 10.17 -10.06 -14.87
CA LYS A 65 10.17 -10.94 -16.05
C LYS A 65 10.63 -10.27 -17.34
N GLY A 66 11.07 -9.01 -17.31
CA GLY A 66 11.53 -8.30 -18.50
C GLY A 66 10.42 -7.88 -19.47
N LYS A 67 9.15 -7.97 -19.07
CA LYS A 67 7.99 -7.52 -19.85
C LYS A 67 7.73 -6.04 -19.59
N TYR A 68 8.64 -5.17 -20.06
CA TYR A 68 8.62 -3.75 -19.71
C TYR A 68 7.49 -2.96 -20.40
N ASP A 69 7.08 -3.35 -21.61
CA ASP A 69 6.15 -2.58 -22.43
C ASP A 69 4.79 -2.35 -21.76
N ILE A 70 4.24 -3.34 -21.05
CA ILE A 70 2.95 -3.19 -20.35
C ILE A 70 3.03 -2.12 -19.25
N VAL A 71 4.15 -2.05 -18.53
CA VAL A 71 4.35 -1.08 -17.45
C VAL A 71 4.62 0.31 -18.03
N ARG A 72 5.41 0.38 -19.11
CA ARG A 72 5.62 1.62 -19.86
C ARG A 72 4.31 2.22 -20.36
N ASN A 73 3.51 1.42 -21.07
CA ASN A 73 2.24 1.87 -21.63
C ASN A 73 1.25 2.25 -20.52
N PHE A 74 1.18 1.49 -19.42
CA PHE A 74 0.37 1.85 -18.26
C PHE A 74 0.74 3.25 -17.73
N LEU A 75 2.03 3.52 -17.54
CA LEU A 75 2.52 4.81 -17.04
C LEU A 75 2.22 5.96 -18.01
N GLU A 76 2.44 5.76 -19.32
CA GLU A 76 2.13 6.75 -20.36
C GLU A 76 0.63 7.05 -20.43
N GLU A 77 -0.23 6.03 -20.46
CA GLU A 77 -1.68 6.22 -20.58
C GLU A 77 -2.28 6.82 -19.32
N THR A 78 -1.89 6.35 -18.12
CA THR A 78 -2.37 6.94 -16.86
C THR A 78 -1.92 8.38 -16.64
N LEU A 79 -0.74 8.76 -17.15
CA LEU A 79 -0.26 10.15 -17.13
C LEU A 79 -1.10 11.07 -18.01
N LYS A 80 -1.56 10.59 -19.17
CA LYS A 80 -2.47 11.35 -20.06
C LYS A 80 -3.83 11.59 -19.42
N LEU A 81 -4.26 10.66 -18.55
CA LEU A 81 -5.51 10.76 -17.81
C LEU A 81 -5.43 11.76 -16.64
N GLN A 82 -4.23 12.08 -16.14
CA GLN A 82 -4.04 13.00 -15.01
C GLN A 82 -4.57 14.41 -15.33
N PRO A 83 -5.47 15.00 -14.50
CA PRO A 83 -5.93 16.37 -14.68
C PRO A 83 -4.79 17.37 -14.53
N LYS A 84 -4.50 18.12 -15.59
CA LYS A 84 -3.40 19.11 -15.64
C LYS A 84 -3.79 20.52 -15.26
N LYS A 85 -5.09 20.83 -15.27
CA LYS A 85 -5.60 22.18 -14.96
C LYS A 85 -6.43 22.13 -13.69
N ASN A 86 -6.19 23.10 -12.82
CA ASN A 86 -7.04 23.30 -11.67
C ASN A 86 -8.46 23.69 -12.14
N LYS A 87 -9.47 23.01 -11.61
CA LYS A 87 -10.87 23.31 -11.84
C LYS A 87 -11.52 23.46 -10.47
N PHE A 88 -12.17 24.61 -10.26
CA PHE A 88 -12.82 24.94 -8.99
C PHE A 88 -14.25 24.37 -8.87
N ASP A 89 -14.73 23.70 -9.92
CA ASP A 89 -16.04 23.06 -9.91
C ASP A 89 -16.05 21.86 -8.96
N ALA A 90 -17.13 21.72 -8.19
CA ALA A 90 -17.34 20.54 -7.36
C ALA A 90 -17.44 19.27 -8.22
N TYR A 91 -17.04 18.13 -7.64
CA TYR A 91 -17.07 16.81 -8.29
C TYR A 91 -16.19 16.64 -9.53
N ILE A 92 -15.20 17.51 -9.70
CA ILE A 92 -14.13 17.34 -10.69
C ILE A 92 -12.86 16.91 -9.95
N PRO A 93 -12.08 15.95 -10.48
CA PRO A 93 -10.82 15.56 -9.87
C PRO A 93 -9.85 16.75 -9.83
N GLY A 94 -9.23 16.93 -8.66
CA GLY A 94 -8.20 17.93 -8.45
C GLY A 94 -6.98 17.72 -9.36
N GLN A 95 -6.29 18.82 -9.64
CA GLN A 95 -5.05 18.81 -10.41
C GLN A 95 -4.03 17.85 -9.79
N GLY A 96 -3.34 17.08 -10.64
CA GLY A 96 -2.33 16.13 -10.21
C GLY A 96 -2.84 14.75 -9.77
N LEU A 97 -4.16 14.56 -9.63
CA LEU A 97 -4.71 13.25 -9.28
C LEU A 97 -4.49 12.20 -10.38
N ILE A 98 -4.13 10.99 -9.97
CA ILE A 98 -4.18 9.78 -10.79
C ILE A 98 -5.52 9.08 -10.47
N PRO A 99 -6.25 8.55 -11.48
CA PRO A 99 -7.54 7.91 -11.24
C PRO A 99 -7.42 6.68 -10.32
N ALA A 100 -8.53 6.27 -9.70
CA ALA A 100 -8.64 4.98 -9.00
C ALA A 100 -8.37 3.84 -9.97
N SER A 101 -9.02 3.95 -11.12
CA SER A 101 -9.05 2.94 -12.16
C SER A 101 -9.44 3.53 -13.50
N PHE A 102 -9.23 2.75 -14.55
CA PHE A 102 -9.69 3.06 -15.89
C PHE A 102 -10.09 1.77 -16.61
N LYS A 103 -10.90 1.89 -17.66
CA LYS A 103 -11.24 0.79 -18.57
C LYS A 103 -11.22 1.24 -20.02
N VAL A 104 -11.17 0.27 -20.93
CA VAL A 104 -11.27 0.51 -22.38
C VAL A 104 -12.73 0.42 -22.79
N VAL A 105 -13.25 1.46 -23.45
CA VAL A 105 -14.61 1.50 -23.99
C VAL A 105 -14.57 1.71 -25.49
N LEU A 106 -15.45 1.02 -26.22
CA LEU A 106 -15.61 1.21 -27.66
C LEU A 106 -16.73 2.21 -27.92
N LYS A 107 -16.42 3.34 -28.57
CA LYS A 107 -17.40 4.34 -29.01
C LYS A 107 -17.20 4.58 -30.51
N ASP A 108 -18.26 4.41 -31.28
CA ASP A 108 -18.27 4.59 -32.74
C ASP A 108 -17.16 3.81 -33.50
N GLY A 109 -16.78 2.64 -32.98
CA GLY A 109 -15.74 1.79 -33.56
C GLY A 109 -14.30 2.14 -33.16
N GLU A 110 -14.11 3.18 -32.34
CA GLU A 110 -12.81 3.57 -31.78
C GLU A 110 -12.73 3.28 -30.28
N GLU A 111 -11.55 2.86 -29.83
CA GLU A 111 -11.29 2.62 -28.41
C GLU A 111 -10.92 3.92 -27.69
N TYR A 112 -11.48 4.10 -26.50
CA TYR A 112 -11.21 5.22 -25.59
C TYR A 112 -10.96 4.71 -24.17
N LEU A 113 -10.23 5.49 -23.37
CA LEU A 113 -10.06 5.23 -21.94
C LEU A 113 -11.09 6.01 -21.13
N GLU A 114 -11.94 5.29 -20.41
CA GLU A 114 -12.87 5.83 -19.43
C GLU A 114 -12.26 5.71 -18.03
N THR A 115 -12.32 6.78 -17.24
CA THR A 115 -11.67 6.87 -15.93
C THR A 115 -12.68 6.95 -14.80
N ASP A 116 -12.25 6.52 -13.62
CA ASP A 116 -12.94 6.75 -12.36
C ASP A 116 -11.94 7.32 -11.36
N PHE A 117 -12.07 8.61 -11.01
CA PHE A 117 -11.30 9.26 -9.95
C PHE A 117 -11.95 9.12 -8.57
N GLY A 118 -13.04 8.35 -8.48
CA GLY A 118 -13.86 8.22 -7.29
C GLY A 118 -15.23 8.87 -7.43
N GLU A 119 -15.48 9.68 -8.45
CA GLU A 119 -16.77 10.34 -8.66
C GLU A 119 -17.93 9.37 -8.95
N HIS A 120 -17.60 8.18 -9.48
CA HIS A 120 -18.55 7.08 -9.69
C HIS A 120 -18.42 5.97 -8.63
N ALA A 121 -17.40 6.03 -7.78
CA ALA A 121 -17.19 5.06 -6.71
C ALA A 121 -18.28 5.16 -5.62
N ILE A 122 -18.57 4.03 -4.98
CA ILE A 122 -19.42 3.99 -3.79
C ILE A 122 -18.82 4.93 -2.72
N ALA A 123 -19.65 5.82 -2.18
CA ALA A 123 -19.28 6.87 -1.22
C ALA A 123 -18.37 7.99 -1.77
N ARG A 124 -18.18 8.08 -3.09
CA ARG A 124 -17.41 9.15 -3.76
C ARG A 124 -15.98 9.34 -3.22
N VAL A 125 -15.32 8.23 -2.95
CA VAL A 125 -14.03 8.22 -2.25
C VAL A 125 -12.90 8.54 -3.23
N THR A 126 -12.06 9.52 -2.89
CA THR A 126 -10.87 9.87 -3.68
C THR A 126 -9.69 8.98 -3.24
N PRO A 127 -9.14 8.14 -4.12
CA PRO A 127 -8.03 7.25 -3.79
C PRO A 127 -6.71 8.03 -3.82
N VAL A 128 -6.23 8.41 -2.64
CA VAL A 128 -4.97 9.14 -2.50
C VAL A 128 -3.79 8.22 -2.81
N ASP A 129 -3.94 6.93 -2.54
CA ASP A 129 -2.91 5.90 -2.77
C ASP A 129 -2.55 5.70 -4.25
N SER A 130 -3.49 5.94 -5.19
CA SER A 130 -3.23 5.82 -6.64
C SER A 130 -2.04 6.67 -7.09
N CYS A 131 -1.98 7.95 -6.69
CA CYS A 131 -0.89 8.83 -7.07
C CYS A 131 0.45 8.37 -6.51
N LEU A 132 0.44 7.88 -5.27
CA LEU A 132 1.64 7.43 -4.57
C LEU A 132 2.19 6.15 -5.22
N TRP A 133 1.31 5.18 -5.51
CA TRP A 133 1.68 3.98 -6.25
C TRP A 133 2.20 4.28 -7.65
N TRP A 134 1.61 5.25 -8.37
CA TRP A 134 2.07 5.62 -9.71
C TRP A 134 3.54 6.08 -9.71
N ILE A 135 3.94 6.94 -8.77
CA ILE A 135 5.35 7.38 -8.64
C ILE A 135 6.25 6.21 -8.27
N ILE A 136 5.81 5.35 -7.37
CA ILE A 136 6.56 4.16 -6.94
C ILE A 136 6.78 3.19 -8.13
N ILE A 137 5.75 2.96 -8.95
CA ILE A 137 5.83 2.11 -10.15
C ILE A 137 6.76 2.74 -11.20
N LEU A 138 6.69 4.06 -11.41
CA LEU A 138 7.61 4.78 -12.30
C LEU A 138 9.07 4.61 -11.87
N TYR A 139 9.34 4.73 -10.58
CA TYR A 139 10.68 4.49 -10.04
C TYR A 139 11.14 3.05 -10.24
N ALA A 140 10.28 2.08 -9.97
CA ALA A 140 10.56 0.67 -10.20
C ALA A 140 10.83 0.38 -11.68
N TYR A 141 10.08 0.99 -12.60
CA TYR A 141 10.29 0.88 -14.03
C TYR A 141 11.68 1.37 -14.43
N VAL A 142 12.04 2.60 -14.04
CA VAL A 142 13.38 3.18 -14.32
C VAL A 142 14.50 2.31 -13.75
N LYS A 143 14.30 1.75 -12.55
CA LYS A 143 15.27 0.83 -11.93
C LYS A 143 15.45 -0.46 -12.72
N ALA A 144 14.36 -1.06 -13.18
CA ALA A 144 14.38 -2.31 -13.93
C ALA A 144 14.98 -2.13 -15.32
N THR A 145 14.59 -1.08 -16.03
CA THR A 145 15.03 -0.81 -17.42
C THR A 145 16.38 -0.12 -17.50
N LYS A 146 16.81 0.54 -16.40
CA LYS A 146 17.95 1.46 -16.35
C LYS A 146 17.80 2.65 -17.31
N ASP A 147 16.57 2.96 -17.71
CA ASP A 147 16.24 4.06 -18.61
C ASP A 147 15.67 5.24 -17.81
N ILE A 148 16.56 6.07 -17.24
CA ILE A 148 16.15 7.30 -16.55
C ILE A 148 15.56 8.32 -17.53
N SER A 149 15.96 8.29 -18.81
CA SER A 149 15.52 9.26 -19.81
C SER A 149 14.00 9.26 -20.00
N PHE A 150 13.36 8.11 -19.77
CA PHE A 150 11.90 7.97 -19.76
C PHE A 150 11.23 8.87 -18.72
N ALA A 151 11.72 8.88 -17.48
CA ALA A 151 11.15 9.74 -16.43
C ALA A 151 11.52 11.22 -16.59
N LEU A 152 12.62 11.52 -17.29
CA LEU A 152 13.07 12.90 -17.56
C LEU A 152 12.30 13.59 -18.69
N GLN A 153 11.38 12.88 -19.35
CA GLN A 153 10.50 13.50 -20.36
C GLN A 153 9.63 14.59 -19.71
N PRO A 154 9.39 15.73 -20.39
CA PRO A 154 8.71 16.88 -19.81
C PRO A 154 7.34 16.56 -19.20
N GLU A 155 6.55 15.69 -19.84
CA GLU A 155 5.23 15.27 -19.38
C GLU A 155 5.31 14.46 -18.07
N PHE A 156 6.37 13.66 -17.88
CA PHE A 156 6.59 12.87 -16.68
C PHE A 156 7.09 13.75 -15.53
N GLN A 157 8.02 14.67 -15.80
CA GLN A 157 8.46 15.67 -14.82
C GLN A 157 7.26 16.49 -14.32
N GLN A 158 6.45 17.02 -15.25
CA GLN A 158 5.22 17.73 -14.90
C GLN A 158 4.27 16.84 -14.09
N GLY A 159 4.08 15.57 -14.50
CA GLY A 159 3.21 14.64 -13.78
C GLY A 159 3.62 14.38 -12.34
N ILE A 160 4.92 14.18 -12.10
CA ILE A 160 5.49 14.01 -10.76
C ILE A 160 5.32 15.30 -9.95
N THR A 161 5.68 16.45 -10.53
CA THR A 161 5.55 17.77 -9.89
C THR A 161 4.12 18.03 -9.42
N LEU A 162 3.11 17.79 -10.27
CA LEU A 162 1.70 17.99 -9.90
C LEU A 162 1.24 17.08 -8.74
N ILE A 163 1.72 15.83 -8.67
CA ILE A 163 1.41 14.93 -7.56
C ILE A 163 2.08 15.45 -6.28
N MET A 164 3.35 15.84 -6.36
CA MET A 164 4.10 16.34 -5.20
C MET A 164 3.53 17.66 -4.68
N GLU A 165 3.14 18.57 -5.56
CA GLU A 165 2.39 19.80 -5.21
C GLU A 165 1.12 19.45 -4.42
N LEU A 166 0.32 18.51 -4.93
CA LEU A 166 -0.92 18.10 -4.26
C LEU A 166 -0.68 17.52 -2.86
N CYS A 167 0.39 16.74 -2.69
CA CYS A 167 0.74 16.09 -1.42
C CYS A 167 1.47 17.03 -0.43
N LEU A 168 2.24 18.00 -0.92
CA LEU A 168 3.02 18.93 -0.10
C LEU A 168 2.28 20.22 0.20
N ALA A 169 1.21 20.52 -0.54
CA ALA A 169 0.41 21.73 -0.38
C ALA A 169 0.04 22.00 1.07
N THR A 170 0.34 23.21 1.52
CA THR A 170 -0.11 23.71 2.81
C THR A 170 -1.63 23.85 2.79
N ARG A 171 -2.28 23.34 3.83
CA ARG A 171 -3.72 23.50 4.07
C ARG A 171 -3.90 24.07 5.48
N PHE A 172 -4.99 23.70 6.15
CA PHE A 172 -5.16 23.97 7.58
C PHE A 172 -4.28 23.08 8.47
N ASP A 173 -3.85 21.94 7.94
CA ASP A 173 -3.02 20.97 8.64
C ASP A 173 -1.55 21.43 8.68
N MET A 174 -0.90 21.27 9.83
CA MET A 174 0.50 21.63 10.04
C MET A 174 1.42 20.43 10.29
N TYR A 175 0.88 19.22 10.33
CA TYR A 175 1.68 18.01 10.53
C TYR A 175 2.44 17.65 9.25
N PRO A 176 3.59 16.97 9.35
CA PRO A 176 4.31 16.50 8.17
C PRO A 176 3.56 15.37 7.44
N THR A 177 2.55 14.77 8.07
CA THR A 177 1.70 13.70 7.53
C THR A 177 0.65 14.22 6.54
N LEU A 178 0.21 13.35 5.65
CA LEU A 178 -0.83 13.66 4.67
C LEU A 178 -2.22 13.41 5.28
N LEU A 179 -3.01 14.48 5.40
CA LEU A 179 -4.39 14.44 5.86
C LEU A 179 -5.31 13.88 4.76
N VAL A 180 -6.10 12.86 5.07
CA VAL A 180 -7.01 12.21 4.12
C VAL A 180 -8.40 11.94 4.73
N PRO A 181 -9.46 11.87 3.90
CA PRO A 181 -10.75 11.36 4.34
C PRO A 181 -10.70 9.85 4.64
N ASP A 182 -11.76 9.31 5.22
CA ASP A 182 -11.92 7.86 5.37
C ASP A 182 -12.00 7.19 3.98
N GLY A 183 -11.55 5.95 3.87
CA GLY A 183 -11.56 5.23 2.60
C GLY A 183 -10.45 5.61 1.60
N ALA A 184 -9.47 6.43 1.95
CA ALA A 184 -8.57 7.04 0.96
C ALA A 184 -7.45 6.13 0.38
N CYS A 185 -7.44 4.83 0.69
CA CYS A 185 -6.35 3.90 0.33
C CYS A 185 -6.88 2.52 -0.10
N MET A 186 -6.10 1.43 0.08
CA MET A 186 -6.57 0.06 -0.21
C MET A 186 -7.89 -0.23 0.51
N ILE A 187 -8.02 0.23 1.75
CA ILE A 187 -9.29 0.25 2.47
C ILE A 187 -10.11 1.41 1.92
N TYR A 188 -10.90 1.14 0.89
CA TYR A 188 -11.66 2.17 0.17
C TYR A 188 -13.08 2.42 0.71
N ARG A 189 -13.35 1.97 1.94
CA ARG A 189 -14.64 2.08 2.63
C ARG A 189 -14.43 2.65 4.02
N ARG A 190 -15.49 3.18 4.62
CA ARG A 190 -15.44 3.79 5.95
C ARG A 190 -15.01 2.76 7.00
N MET A 191 -13.83 2.96 7.59
CA MET A 191 -13.21 2.05 8.57
C MET A 191 -12.58 2.78 9.76
N GLY A 192 -12.87 4.08 9.90
CA GLY A 192 -12.27 4.94 10.91
C GLY A 192 -10.81 5.24 10.62
N ILE A 193 -10.41 5.28 9.35
CA ILE A 193 -9.02 5.54 8.92
C ILE A 193 -8.83 6.96 8.37
N TYR A 194 -9.78 7.87 8.60
CA TYR A 194 -9.61 9.30 8.32
C TYR A 194 -8.50 9.92 9.18
N GLY A 195 -7.96 11.06 8.76
CA GLY A 195 -6.83 11.70 9.45
C GLY A 195 -5.52 11.30 8.79
N TYR A 196 -4.68 10.55 9.51
CA TYR A 196 -3.30 10.26 9.09
C TYR A 196 -3.02 8.75 9.13
N PRO A 197 -3.72 7.93 8.32
CA PRO A 197 -3.56 6.49 8.35
C PRO A 197 -2.15 6.08 7.89
N LEU A 198 -1.53 5.15 8.61
CA LEU A 198 -0.14 4.71 8.40
C LEU A 198 0.13 4.27 6.97
N GLU A 199 -0.83 3.60 6.31
CA GLU A 199 -0.69 3.15 4.93
C GLU A 199 -0.38 4.32 4.00
N ILE A 200 -1.15 5.40 4.08
CA ILE A 200 -0.89 6.62 3.30
C ILE A 200 0.45 7.22 3.67
N GLN A 201 0.82 7.26 4.95
CA GLN A 201 2.08 7.89 5.37
C GLN A 201 3.31 7.10 4.88
N ALA A 202 3.25 5.77 4.93
CA ALA A 202 4.30 4.89 4.43
C ALA A 202 4.43 4.95 2.90
N LEU A 203 3.31 4.99 2.17
CA LEU A 203 3.29 5.19 0.72
C LEU A 203 3.77 6.59 0.34
N PHE A 204 3.38 7.62 1.10
CA PHE A 204 3.79 9.00 0.86
C PHE A 204 5.30 9.16 1.04
N TYR A 205 5.86 8.60 2.12
CA TYR A 205 7.30 8.55 2.31
C TYR A 205 8.02 7.82 1.16
N SER A 206 7.49 6.69 0.72
CA SER A 206 8.04 5.92 -0.41
C SER A 206 7.99 6.71 -1.73
N ALA A 207 6.88 7.43 -1.98
CA ALA A 207 6.69 8.27 -3.15
C ALA A 207 7.62 9.50 -3.12
N LEU A 208 7.80 10.15 -1.97
CA LEU A 208 8.76 11.26 -1.82
C LEU A 208 10.19 10.81 -2.15
N ARG A 209 10.61 9.65 -1.62
CA ARG A 209 11.94 9.08 -1.92
C ARG A 209 12.10 8.72 -3.40
N SER A 210 11.04 8.22 -4.02
CA SER A 210 10.98 7.88 -5.43
C SER A 210 11.08 9.15 -6.29
N ALA A 211 10.22 10.14 -6.04
CA ALA A 211 10.18 11.42 -6.74
C ALA A 211 11.51 12.16 -6.66
N ARG A 212 12.17 12.16 -5.50
CA ARG A 212 13.49 12.79 -5.35
C ARG A 212 14.57 12.18 -6.26
N LYS A 213 14.44 10.90 -6.61
CA LYS A 213 15.34 10.20 -7.55
C LYS A 213 14.94 10.33 -9.02
N LEU A 214 13.77 10.89 -9.31
CA LEU A 214 13.21 11.01 -10.65
C LEU A 214 13.17 12.47 -11.15
N LEU A 215 13.06 13.45 -10.24
CA LEU A 215 12.96 14.87 -10.59
C LEU A 215 14.32 15.49 -10.95
N ILE A 216 14.30 16.38 -11.93
CA ILE A 216 15.38 17.32 -12.26
C ILE A 216 15.29 18.51 -11.30
N CYS A 217 16.42 18.98 -10.79
CA CYS A 217 16.43 20.13 -9.88
C CYS A 217 16.22 21.46 -10.62
N ALA A 218 16.83 21.63 -11.80
CA ALA A 218 16.73 22.84 -12.59
C ALA A 218 15.29 23.12 -13.04
N GLY A 219 14.69 24.20 -12.53
CA GLY A 219 13.32 24.63 -12.85
C GLY A 219 12.23 24.15 -11.90
N ASP A 220 12.49 23.11 -11.09
CA ASP A 220 11.56 22.54 -10.09
C ASP A 220 12.14 22.61 -8.65
N GLU A 221 13.02 23.60 -8.42
CA GLU A 221 13.80 23.74 -7.18
C GLU A 221 12.92 23.76 -5.92
N GLU A 222 11.78 24.44 -5.96
CA GLU A 222 10.88 24.58 -4.81
C GLU A 222 10.27 23.24 -4.38
N ILE A 223 9.86 22.41 -5.34
CA ILE A 223 9.28 21.08 -5.06
C ILE A 223 10.35 20.14 -4.56
N VAL A 224 11.52 20.15 -5.17
CA VAL A 224 12.66 19.35 -4.73
C VAL A 224 13.06 19.70 -3.29
N VAL A 225 13.20 20.99 -2.97
CA VAL A 225 13.47 21.48 -1.61
C VAL A 225 12.34 21.10 -0.65
N GLY A 226 11.08 21.19 -1.08
CA GLY A 226 9.92 20.75 -0.30
C GLY A 226 9.98 19.26 0.06
N ILE A 227 10.37 18.41 -0.88
CA ILE A 227 10.58 16.97 -0.66
C ILE A 227 11.72 16.74 0.34
N ASP A 228 12.88 17.38 0.12
CA ASP A 228 14.07 17.22 0.96
C ASP A 228 13.83 17.67 2.41
N ASN A 229 13.03 18.72 2.60
CA ASN A 229 12.61 19.19 3.92
C ASN A 229 11.58 18.24 4.56
N ARG A 230 10.64 17.70 3.76
CA ARG A 230 9.55 16.87 4.28
C ARG A 230 10.01 15.47 4.70
N LEU A 231 10.93 14.86 3.95
CA LEU A 231 11.40 13.50 4.19
C LEU A 231 11.92 13.24 5.62
N PRO A 232 12.88 14.03 6.18
CA PRO A 232 13.37 13.80 7.53
C PRO A 232 12.29 14.07 8.59
N LEU A 233 11.47 15.12 8.41
CA LEU A 233 10.38 15.45 9.33
C LEU A 233 9.32 14.33 9.40
N LEU A 234 8.89 13.81 8.25
CA LEU A 234 7.94 12.70 8.18
C LEU A 234 8.54 11.43 8.78
N ARG A 235 9.80 11.11 8.46
CA ARG A 235 10.51 9.96 9.03
C ARG A 235 10.51 10.02 10.55
N ASP A 236 10.96 11.14 11.10
CA ASP A 236 11.11 11.28 12.54
C ASP A 236 9.74 11.33 13.22
N HIS A 237 8.75 12.00 12.63
CA HIS A 237 7.39 12.00 13.14
C HIS A 237 6.79 10.59 13.24
N ILE A 238 6.87 9.78 12.18
CA ILE A 238 6.36 8.41 12.18
C ILE A 238 7.14 7.54 13.19
N ARG A 239 8.48 7.61 13.18
CA ARG A 239 9.31 6.80 14.08
C ARG A 239 9.05 7.08 15.57
N HIS A 240 8.70 8.30 15.94
CA HIS A 240 8.50 8.68 17.35
C HIS A 240 7.04 8.62 17.82
N HIS A 241 6.09 9.05 16.97
CA HIS A 241 4.70 9.21 17.40
C HIS A 241 3.82 8.02 17.05
N TYR A 242 4.16 7.26 16.00
CA TYR A 242 3.40 6.07 15.60
C TYR A 242 3.95 4.80 16.25
N TRP A 243 5.19 4.78 16.69
CA TRP A 243 5.79 3.57 17.25
C TRP A 243 5.11 3.12 18.54
N ILE A 244 4.73 1.84 18.59
CA ILE A 244 4.16 1.15 19.75
C ILE A 244 5.01 -0.08 20.04
N ASP A 245 5.61 -0.11 21.22
CA ASP A 245 6.18 -1.30 21.86
C ASP A 245 5.84 -1.25 23.36
N MET A 246 6.23 -2.27 24.13
CA MET A 246 5.93 -2.28 25.57
C MET A 246 6.55 -1.10 26.35
N LYS A 247 7.69 -0.56 25.93
CA LYS A 247 8.30 0.59 26.61
C LYS A 247 7.50 1.86 26.31
N ARG A 248 7.15 2.07 25.05
CA ARG A 248 6.38 3.22 24.59
C ARG A 248 4.94 3.18 25.12
N LEU A 249 4.31 2.01 25.16
CA LEU A 249 2.99 1.83 25.76
C LEU A 249 2.98 2.23 27.24
N ASN A 250 4.02 1.87 28.00
CA ASN A 250 4.16 2.30 29.41
C ASN A 250 4.33 3.82 29.55
N VAL A 251 4.96 4.49 28.57
CA VAL A 251 5.06 5.95 28.55
C VAL A 251 3.69 6.58 28.28
N ILE A 252 2.97 6.11 27.25
CA ILE A 252 1.64 6.63 26.89
C ILE A 252 0.64 6.38 28.03
N TYR A 253 0.71 5.22 28.71
CA TYR A 253 -0.14 4.89 29.87
C TYR A 253 -0.03 5.92 31.02
N ARG A 254 1.09 6.64 31.08
CA ARG A 254 1.41 7.61 32.14
C ARG A 254 1.32 9.06 31.67
N PHE A 255 0.84 9.29 30.45
CA PHE A 255 0.62 10.65 29.95
C PHE A 255 -0.32 11.41 30.87
N LYS A 256 0.00 12.70 31.05
CA LYS A 256 -0.94 13.66 31.61
C LYS A 256 -1.70 14.30 30.46
N GLY A 257 -2.99 14.56 30.67
CA GLY A 257 -3.78 15.35 29.74
C GLY A 257 -3.47 16.84 29.89
N GLU A 258 -3.93 17.62 28.91
CA GLU A 258 -3.92 19.09 28.96
C GLU A 258 -2.51 19.72 29.05
N GLU A 259 -1.50 19.02 28.53
CA GLU A 259 -0.15 19.57 28.42
C GLU A 259 -0.10 20.65 27.32
N TYR A 260 0.51 21.80 27.62
CA TYR A 260 0.66 22.93 26.70
C TYR A 260 2.12 23.38 26.61
N GLY A 261 2.55 23.76 25.41
CA GLY A 261 3.88 24.29 25.12
C GLY A 261 4.82 23.29 24.46
N GLU A 262 5.96 23.78 23.97
CA GLU A 262 6.93 23.00 23.16
C GLU A 262 7.59 21.84 23.91
N SER A 263 7.57 21.87 25.24
CA SER A 263 8.13 20.83 26.11
C SER A 263 7.13 19.72 26.50
N ALA A 264 5.90 19.76 25.95
CA ALA A 264 4.88 18.76 26.21
C ALA A 264 5.36 17.36 25.77
N VAL A 265 5.21 16.38 26.66
CA VAL A 265 5.51 14.97 26.36
C VAL A 265 4.34 14.36 25.59
N ASN A 266 3.11 14.72 25.96
CA ASN A 266 1.88 14.31 25.31
C ASN A 266 1.43 15.33 24.24
N GLN A 267 2.22 15.48 23.18
CA GLN A 267 2.02 16.51 22.15
C GLN A 267 0.68 16.46 21.43
N PHE A 268 0.04 15.29 21.37
CA PHE A 268 -1.26 15.10 20.73
C PHE A 268 -2.41 15.05 21.73
N ASN A 269 -2.16 15.30 23.01
CA ASN A 269 -3.17 15.22 24.07
C ASN A 269 -3.95 13.89 24.02
N ILE A 270 -3.22 12.78 23.92
CA ILE A 270 -3.77 11.43 23.97
C ILE A 270 -4.21 11.14 25.40
N TYR A 271 -5.47 10.75 25.56
CA TYR A 271 -6.01 10.33 26.84
C TYR A 271 -5.74 8.83 27.03
N PRO A 272 -4.96 8.42 28.05
CA PRO A 272 -4.64 7.01 28.25
C PRO A 272 -5.91 6.14 28.33
N ASP A 273 -6.94 6.58 29.03
CA ASP A 273 -8.19 5.83 29.22
C ASP A 273 -8.92 5.47 27.91
N SER A 274 -8.58 6.10 26.79
CA SER A 274 -9.10 5.75 25.45
C SER A 274 -8.47 4.49 24.84
N ILE A 275 -7.37 3.98 25.39
CA ILE A 275 -6.61 2.84 24.85
C ILE A 275 -6.97 1.57 25.63
N HIS A 276 -7.23 0.49 24.90
CA HIS A 276 -7.51 -0.84 25.46
C HIS A 276 -6.23 -1.54 25.99
N TYR A 277 -5.54 -0.91 26.96
CA TYR A 277 -4.23 -1.36 27.45
C TYR A 277 -4.19 -2.81 27.92
N ALA A 278 -5.23 -3.29 28.59
CA ALA A 278 -5.26 -4.66 29.09
C ALA A 278 -5.13 -5.69 27.97
N LYS A 279 -5.74 -5.43 26.80
CA LYS A 279 -5.62 -6.31 25.63
C LYS A 279 -4.30 -6.07 24.89
N LEU A 280 -3.95 -4.80 24.67
CA LEU A 280 -2.77 -4.43 23.90
C LEU A 280 -1.46 -4.88 24.59
N ALA A 281 -1.38 -4.77 25.91
CA ALA A 281 -0.21 -5.21 26.68
C ALA A 281 -0.05 -6.74 26.72
N ILE A 282 -1.13 -7.51 26.57
CA ILE A 282 -1.08 -8.97 26.43
C ILE A 282 -0.66 -9.35 25.00
N TRP A 283 -1.16 -8.62 24.01
CA TRP A 283 -0.90 -8.89 22.60
C TRP A 283 0.52 -8.47 22.17
N LEU A 284 1.10 -7.43 22.77
CA LEU A 284 2.46 -7.00 22.45
C LEU A 284 3.51 -7.95 23.05
N PRO A 285 4.35 -8.58 22.21
CA PRO A 285 5.44 -9.40 22.69
C PRO A 285 6.59 -8.54 23.24
N LYS A 286 7.42 -9.15 24.09
CA LYS A 286 8.51 -8.47 24.81
C LYS A 286 9.52 -7.78 23.87
N HIS A 287 9.79 -8.41 22.74
CA HIS A 287 10.78 -7.95 21.76
C HIS A 287 10.16 -7.51 20.43
N GLY A 288 8.83 -7.32 20.40
CA GLY A 288 8.14 -6.79 19.23
C GLY A 288 7.55 -5.41 19.45
N GLY A 289 7.02 -4.88 18.36
CA GLY A 289 6.42 -3.56 18.27
C GLY A 289 6.01 -3.27 16.83
N TYR A 290 5.22 -2.23 16.63
CA TYR A 290 4.70 -1.86 15.33
C TYR A 290 4.40 -0.36 15.26
N LEU A 291 4.18 0.13 14.05
CA LEU A 291 3.65 1.47 13.83
C LEU A 291 2.12 1.42 13.92
N ALA A 292 1.56 2.29 14.76
CA ALA A 292 0.13 2.50 14.99
C ALA A 292 -0.61 2.78 13.67
N GLY A 293 -1.91 2.48 13.64
CA GLY A 293 -2.73 2.71 12.46
C GLY A 293 -2.94 4.17 12.13
N ASN A 294 -3.01 5.05 13.13
CA ASN A 294 -3.30 6.47 12.96
C ASN A 294 -2.91 7.26 14.21
N VAL A 295 -2.41 8.49 14.03
CA VAL A 295 -2.10 9.42 15.13
C VAL A 295 -2.53 10.82 14.74
N GLY A 296 -3.41 11.44 15.54
CA GLY A 296 -3.89 12.80 15.34
C GLY A 296 -4.28 13.48 16.66
N PRO A 297 -4.85 14.69 16.61
CA PRO A 297 -5.29 15.41 17.82
C PRO A 297 -6.25 14.56 18.66
N SER A 298 -5.82 14.17 19.86
CA SER A 298 -6.51 13.29 20.80
C SER A 298 -6.95 11.94 20.20
N GLN A 299 -6.24 11.45 19.18
CA GLN A 299 -6.54 10.22 18.48
C GLN A 299 -5.28 9.35 18.35
N LEU A 300 -5.33 8.13 18.89
CA LEU A 300 -4.34 7.09 18.65
C LEU A 300 -5.06 5.80 18.28
N ASP A 301 -5.05 5.43 17.01
CA ASP A 301 -5.56 4.15 16.56
C ASP A 301 -4.48 3.07 16.73
N THR A 302 -4.69 2.22 17.73
CA THR A 302 -3.74 1.15 18.08
C THR A 302 -3.91 -0.11 17.24
N ARG A 303 -4.81 -0.15 16.25
CA ARG A 303 -4.87 -1.30 15.32
C ARG A 303 -3.56 -1.43 14.55
N PHE A 304 -3.10 -2.67 14.37
CA PHE A 304 -2.03 -3.00 13.45
C PHE A 304 -2.56 -2.97 12.02
N PHE A 305 -1.86 -2.31 11.10
CA PHE A 305 -2.16 -2.33 9.67
C PHE A 305 -0.97 -2.90 8.90
N ALA A 306 -1.22 -3.98 8.15
CA ALA A 306 -0.15 -4.76 7.53
C ALA A 306 0.61 -3.97 6.46
N LEU A 307 -0.10 -3.43 5.46
CA LEU A 307 0.55 -2.75 4.34
C LEU A 307 1.41 -1.56 4.79
N GLY A 308 0.90 -0.76 5.72
CA GLY A 308 1.64 0.36 6.30
C GLY A 308 2.94 -0.06 6.99
N ASN A 309 2.90 -1.11 7.82
CA ASN A 309 4.09 -1.63 8.49
C ASN A 309 5.09 -2.28 7.51
N MET A 310 4.60 -3.05 6.53
CA MET A 310 5.46 -3.68 5.52
C MET A 310 6.14 -2.64 4.63
N MET A 311 5.38 -1.66 4.13
CA MET A 311 5.93 -0.56 3.33
C MET A 311 6.88 0.31 4.15
N ALA A 312 6.66 0.49 5.45
CA ALA A 312 7.60 1.20 6.30
C ALA A 312 8.95 0.49 6.42
N ILE A 313 8.96 -0.85 6.48
CA ILE A 313 10.20 -1.65 6.42
C ILE A 313 10.84 -1.51 5.03
N ILE A 314 10.09 -1.75 3.96
CA ILE A 314 10.57 -1.78 2.58
C ILE A 314 11.21 -0.44 2.19
N SER A 315 10.59 0.67 2.57
CA SER A 315 11.06 2.03 2.28
C SER A 315 12.13 2.56 3.23
N SER A 316 12.52 1.79 4.25
CA SER A 316 13.38 2.23 5.36
C SER A 316 12.84 3.43 6.15
N LEU A 317 11.52 3.62 6.14
CA LEU A 317 10.84 4.52 7.07
C LEU A 317 10.99 4.03 8.51
N ALA A 318 10.76 2.73 8.75
CA ALA A 318 11.10 2.10 10.01
C ALA A 318 12.63 2.02 10.16
N SER A 319 13.14 2.22 11.38
CA SER A 319 14.54 1.94 11.67
C SER A 319 14.82 0.43 11.56
N GLU A 320 16.09 0.03 11.53
CA GLU A 320 16.45 -1.39 11.53
C GLU A 320 15.90 -2.13 12.77
N GLN A 321 16.03 -1.50 13.94
CA GLN A 321 15.49 -2.03 15.20
C GLN A 321 13.95 -2.17 15.15
N GLN A 322 13.25 -1.14 14.66
CA GLN A 322 11.80 -1.18 14.50
C GLN A 322 11.37 -2.26 13.50
N SER A 323 12.13 -2.41 12.41
CA SER A 323 11.88 -3.44 11.40
C SER A 323 11.98 -4.84 12.00
N GLN A 324 13.02 -5.13 12.78
CA GLN A 324 13.16 -6.42 13.47
C GLN A 324 12.04 -6.65 14.49
N ALA A 325 11.65 -5.61 15.25
CA ALA A 325 10.56 -5.70 16.21
C ALA A 325 9.19 -5.95 15.55
N ILE A 326 8.94 -5.40 14.35
CA ILE A 326 7.74 -5.72 13.55
C ILE A 326 7.76 -7.19 13.13
N MET A 327 8.91 -7.71 12.68
CA MET A 327 9.01 -9.12 12.30
C MET A 327 8.84 -10.06 13.51
N ASN A 328 9.39 -9.69 14.67
CA ASN A 328 9.17 -10.43 15.93
C ASN A 328 7.69 -10.44 16.32
N LEU A 329 6.99 -9.31 16.17
CA LEU A 329 5.54 -9.25 16.41
C LEU A 329 4.79 -10.23 15.50
N ILE A 330 5.10 -10.25 14.20
CA ILE A 330 4.45 -11.16 13.24
C ILE A 330 4.74 -12.62 13.57
N GLU A 331 5.97 -12.95 13.97
CA GLU A 331 6.35 -14.30 14.38
C GLU A 331 5.63 -14.75 15.65
N GLU A 332 5.62 -13.91 16.70
CA GLU A 332 5.02 -14.26 17.99
C GLU A 332 3.49 -14.22 17.97
N GLN A 333 2.88 -13.34 17.15
CA GLN A 333 1.43 -13.23 16.95
C GLN A 333 0.99 -13.84 15.60
N TRP A 334 1.64 -14.93 15.18
CA TRP A 334 1.43 -15.55 13.88
C TRP A 334 -0.03 -15.92 13.62
N ASP A 335 -0.70 -16.53 14.58
CA ASP A 335 -2.08 -17.02 14.42
C ASP A 335 -3.08 -15.89 14.21
N ASP A 336 -2.80 -14.72 14.81
CA ASP A 336 -3.63 -13.52 14.69
C ASP A 336 -3.36 -12.79 13.38
N LEU A 337 -2.09 -12.60 13.01
CA LEU A 337 -1.69 -11.74 11.88
C LEU A 337 -1.61 -12.48 10.54
N VAL A 338 -1.36 -13.79 10.57
CA VAL A 338 -1.29 -14.67 9.39
C VAL A 338 -2.35 -15.75 9.46
N GLY A 339 -2.41 -16.51 10.55
CA GLY A 339 -3.31 -17.65 10.70
C GLY A 339 -3.13 -18.67 9.57
N GLU A 340 -4.22 -18.99 8.90
CA GLU A 340 -4.31 -20.00 7.82
C GLU A 340 -4.38 -19.36 6.42
N MET A 341 -4.17 -18.04 6.33
CA MET A 341 -4.04 -17.32 5.06
C MET A 341 -3.29 -15.98 5.25
N PRO A 342 -2.07 -15.82 4.70
CA PRO A 342 -1.33 -14.57 4.76
C PRO A 342 -2.01 -13.47 3.94
N MET A 343 -2.13 -12.25 4.43
CA MET A 343 -2.09 -11.89 5.85
C MET A 343 -3.25 -10.95 6.18
N LYS A 344 -3.54 -10.76 7.46
CA LYS A 344 -4.58 -9.82 7.91
C LYS A 344 -4.29 -8.42 7.41
N ILE A 345 -5.29 -7.75 6.85
CA ILE A 345 -5.17 -6.35 6.43
C ILE A 345 -4.98 -5.42 7.62
N CYS A 346 -5.73 -5.69 8.70
CA CYS A 346 -5.58 -5.04 9.99
C CYS A 346 -5.93 -5.98 11.15
N PHE A 347 -5.49 -5.64 12.35
CA PHE A 347 -5.82 -6.39 13.57
C PHE A 347 -5.92 -5.48 14.80
N PRO A 348 -6.87 -5.71 15.72
CA PRO A 348 -8.00 -6.63 15.58
C PRO A 348 -9.11 -6.04 14.69
N ALA A 349 -10.13 -6.83 14.38
CA ALA A 349 -11.37 -6.30 13.81
C ALA A 349 -12.10 -5.39 14.81
N VAL A 350 -12.79 -4.36 14.31
CA VAL A 350 -13.73 -3.56 15.11
C VAL A 350 -15.04 -4.32 15.25
N GLU A 351 -15.57 -4.39 16.47
CA GLU A 351 -16.75 -5.19 16.82
C GLU A 351 -17.81 -4.37 17.55
N LYS A 352 -19.05 -4.91 17.63
CA LYS A 352 -20.14 -4.35 18.44
C LYS A 352 -20.37 -2.85 18.18
N ASP A 353 -20.26 -2.01 19.22
CA ASP A 353 -20.47 -0.57 19.11
C ASP A 353 -19.40 0.12 18.26
N GLU A 354 -18.13 -0.31 18.36
CA GLU A 354 -17.05 0.23 17.53
C GLU A 354 -17.32 -0.04 16.05
N TYR A 355 -17.81 -1.24 15.70
CA TYR A 355 -18.26 -1.54 14.33
C TYR A 355 -19.39 -0.60 13.89
N ARG A 356 -20.43 -0.42 14.70
CA ARG A 356 -21.56 0.48 14.37
C ARG A 356 -21.08 1.92 14.15
N ILE A 357 -20.21 2.42 15.02
CA ILE A 357 -19.73 3.80 15.02
C ILE A 357 -18.73 4.06 13.90
N PHE A 358 -17.68 3.24 13.78
CA PHE A 358 -16.60 3.49 12.83
C PHE A 358 -16.98 3.17 11.39
N THR A 359 -17.76 2.10 11.18
CA THR A 359 -18.12 1.68 9.81
C THR A 359 -19.46 2.24 9.35
N GLY A 360 -20.32 2.70 10.27
CA GLY A 360 -21.70 3.06 9.94
C GLY A 360 -22.56 1.84 9.60
N CYS A 361 -22.32 0.70 10.26
CA CYS A 361 -23.00 -0.57 10.01
C CYS A 361 -22.79 -1.10 8.57
N ASP A 362 -21.58 -0.93 8.03
CA ASP A 362 -21.26 -1.38 6.67
C ASP A 362 -21.32 -2.92 6.56
N PRO A 363 -22.24 -3.49 5.77
CA PRO A 363 -22.47 -4.94 5.74
C PRO A 363 -21.33 -5.73 5.08
N ARG A 364 -20.43 -5.08 4.33
CA ARG A 364 -19.23 -5.73 3.76
C ARG A 364 -18.08 -5.84 4.76
N ASN A 365 -18.06 -4.93 5.74
CA ASN A 365 -17.00 -4.83 6.76
C ASN A 365 -17.46 -5.35 8.12
N VAL A 366 -18.30 -6.39 8.14
CA VAL A 366 -18.61 -7.11 9.40
C VAL A 366 -17.31 -7.62 10.05
N PRO A 367 -17.30 -7.85 11.38
CA PRO A 367 -16.09 -8.32 12.05
C PRO A 367 -15.41 -9.51 11.36
N TRP A 368 -14.11 -9.39 11.17
CA TRP A 368 -13.25 -10.40 10.53
C TRP A 368 -13.59 -10.66 9.06
N SER A 369 -14.11 -9.65 8.36
CA SER A 369 -14.46 -9.70 6.94
C SER A 369 -13.91 -8.51 6.19
N TYR A 370 -13.51 -8.74 4.94
CA TYR A 370 -13.07 -7.71 4.00
C TYR A 370 -12.01 -6.77 4.61
N HIS A 371 -12.26 -5.46 4.69
CA HIS A 371 -11.32 -4.50 5.29
C HIS A 371 -11.26 -4.57 6.82
N ASN A 372 -12.28 -5.15 7.47
CA ASN A 372 -12.38 -5.22 8.93
C ASN A 372 -11.77 -6.53 9.46
N GLY A 373 -10.45 -6.67 9.32
CA GLY A 373 -9.72 -7.84 9.80
C GLY A 373 -9.85 -9.09 8.91
N GLY A 374 -10.17 -8.93 7.62
CA GLY A 374 -10.03 -10.00 6.63
C GLY A 374 -8.57 -10.32 6.33
N SER A 375 -8.30 -11.53 5.84
CA SER A 375 -7.00 -11.96 5.32
C SER A 375 -6.93 -11.72 3.81
N TRP A 376 -5.90 -11.01 3.35
CA TRP A 376 -5.76 -10.58 1.95
C TRP A 376 -4.50 -11.19 1.32
N PRO A 377 -4.65 -12.18 0.41
CA PRO A 377 -3.52 -12.85 -0.23
C PRO A 377 -2.53 -11.94 -0.95
N VAL A 378 -3.00 -10.81 -1.51
CA VAL A 378 -2.13 -9.82 -2.15
C VAL A 378 -1.03 -9.31 -1.20
N LEU A 379 -1.29 -9.23 0.12
CA LEU A 379 -0.30 -8.76 1.09
C LEU A 379 0.86 -9.74 1.32
N LEU A 380 0.79 -10.95 0.77
CA LEU A 380 1.88 -11.92 0.82
C LEU A 380 3.18 -11.36 0.22
N TRP A 381 3.10 -10.64 -0.91
CA TRP A 381 4.33 -10.13 -1.55
C TRP A 381 5.03 -9.08 -0.68
N SER A 382 4.29 -8.23 0.02
CA SER A 382 4.87 -7.18 0.86
C SER A 382 5.43 -7.76 2.17
N LEU A 383 4.79 -8.78 2.73
CA LEU A 383 5.34 -9.58 3.84
C LEU A 383 6.67 -10.23 3.45
N ILE A 384 6.72 -10.91 2.31
CA ILE A 384 7.96 -11.54 1.83
C ILE A 384 9.02 -10.47 1.53
N ALA A 385 8.65 -9.33 0.94
CA ALA A 385 9.60 -8.26 0.66
C ALA A 385 10.23 -7.70 1.96
N ALA A 386 9.41 -7.45 2.98
CA ALA A 386 9.87 -7.00 4.29
C ALA A 386 10.73 -8.06 5.01
N ALA A 387 10.33 -9.33 4.94
CA ALA A 387 11.06 -10.46 5.50
C ALA A 387 12.44 -10.65 4.83
N GLN A 388 12.52 -10.58 3.50
CA GLN A 388 13.78 -10.62 2.76
C GLN A 388 14.69 -9.44 3.14
N LYS A 389 14.13 -8.22 3.21
CA LYS A 389 14.90 -7.01 3.58
C LYS A 389 15.46 -7.06 5.02
N THR A 390 14.78 -7.79 5.92
CA THR A 390 15.19 -7.94 7.32
C THR A 390 15.98 -9.22 7.59
N GLY A 391 16.22 -10.05 6.57
CA GLY A 391 16.89 -11.34 6.70
C GLY A 391 16.02 -12.44 7.35
N ARG A 392 14.74 -12.19 7.61
CA ARG A 392 13.78 -13.09 8.27
C ARG A 392 13.09 -14.03 7.27
N THR A 393 13.90 -14.72 6.47
CA THR A 393 13.42 -15.54 5.34
C THR A 393 12.60 -16.76 5.76
N ASP A 394 12.72 -17.19 7.01
CA ASP A 394 11.90 -18.21 7.66
C ASP A 394 10.40 -17.83 7.70
N ILE A 395 10.10 -16.59 8.08
CA ILE A 395 8.73 -16.03 8.06
C ILE A 395 8.18 -16.05 6.63
N ALA A 396 8.97 -15.61 5.66
CA ALA A 396 8.56 -15.58 4.26
C ALA A 396 8.25 -16.98 3.72
N LYS A 397 9.11 -17.95 4.03
CA LYS A 397 8.92 -19.35 3.64
C LYS A 397 7.63 -19.93 4.22
N ARG A 398 7.41 -19.76 5.53
CA ARG A 398 6.21 -20.27 6.22
C ARG A 398 4.93 -19.65 5.66
N ALA A 399 4.92 -18.34 5.39
CA ALA A 399 3.76 -17.66 4.80
C ALA A 399 3.47 -18.18 3.38
N LEU A 400 4.52 -18.36 2.56
CA LEU A 400 4.37 -18.86 1.20
C LEU A 400 3.80 -20.29 1.18
N GLU A 401 4.31 -21.18 2.03
CA GLU A 401 3.82 -22.56 2.17
C GLU A 401 2.31 -22.58 2.50
N ILE A 402 1.84 -21.73 3.40
CA ILE A 402 0.39 -21.61 3.73
C ILE A 402 -0.41 -21.22 2.48
N ALA A 403 0.04 -20.20 1.73
CA ALA A 403 -0.65 -19.74 0.54
C ALA A 403 -0.71 -20.82 -0.57
N GLU A 404 0.39 -21.54 -0.79
CA GLU A 404 0.50 -22.62 -1.79
C GLU A 404 -0.51 -23.75 -1.56
N THR A 405 -0.87 -24.03 -0.31
CA THR A 405 -1.78 -25.15 0.00
C THR A 405 -3.22 -24.92 -0.44
N ARG A 406 -3.66 -23.65 -0.56
CA ARG A 406 -5.08 -23.28 -0.67
C ARG A 406 -5.44 -22.38 -1.84
N LEU A 407 -4.59 -21.40 -2.22
CA LEU A 407 -5.00 -20.33 -3.14
C LEU A 407 -5.56 -20.86 -4.47
N SER A 408 -4.89 -21.81 -5.12
CA SER A 408 -5.37 -22.39 -6.37
C SER A 408 -6.63 -23.24 -6.20
N LYS A 409 -6.69 -24.08 -5.15
CA LYS A 409 -7.85 -24.92 -4.85
C LYS A 409 -9.12 -24.09 -4.61
N ASP A 410 -8.95 -22.93 -3.99
CA ASP A 410 -10.02 -21.99 -3.67
C ASP A 410 -10.33 -21.04 -4.86
N ASN A 411 -9.69 -21.23 -6.02
CA ASN A 411 -9.84 -20.43 -7.24
C ASN A 411 -9.42 -18.96 -7.06
N TRP A 412 -8.28 -18.73 -6.40
CA TRP A 412 -7.63 -17.43 -6.21
C TRP A 412 -8.59 -16.32 -5.69
N PRO A 413 -9.18 -16.48 -4.50
CA PRO A 413 -10.10 -15.50 -3.95
C PRO A 413 -9.46 -14.12 -3.71
N GLU A 414 -10.27 -13.07 -3.78
CA GLU A 414 -9.88 -11.71 -3.43
C GLU A 414 -9.43 -11.58 -1.96
N TYR A 415 -10.16 -12.21 -1.04
CA TYR A 415 -9.88 -12.19 0.40
C TYR A 415 -10.51 -13.41 1.12
N TYR A 416 -10.14 -13.57 2.39
CA TYR A 416 -10.62 -14.61 3.30
C TYR A 416 -11.12 -14.01 4.60
N ASP A 417 -12.13 -14.64 5.20
CA ASP A 417 -12.81 -14.19 6.41
C ASP A 417 -12.49 -15.08 7.63
N GLY A 418 -12.81 -14.53 8.80
CA GLY A 418 -12.63 -15.16 10.10
C GLY A 418 -11.29 -14.82 10.75
N THR A 419 -11.24 -15.01 12.06
CA THR A 419 -10.08 -14.69 12.90
C THR A 419 -8.78 -15.28 12.36
N ARG A 420 -8.84 -16.48 11.78
CA ARG A 420 -7.68 -17.17 11.17
C ARG A 420 -7.68 -17.23 9.64
N GLY A 421 -8.63 -16.59 8.94
CA GLY A 421 -8.67 -16.64 7.46
C GLY A 421 -9.05 -18.02 6.91
N LEU A 422 -9.89 -18.76 7.63
CA LEU A 422 -10.32 -20.11 7.25
C LEU A 422 -11.40 -20.09 6.17
N LEU A 423 -12.26 -19.07 6.16
CA LEU A 423 -13.40 -18.99 5.24
C LEU A 423 -12.97 -18.22 3.99
N ILE A 424 -13.35 -18.68 2.81
CA ILE A 424 -13.30 -17.82 1.62
C ILE A 424 -14.21 -16.62 1.90
N GLY A 425 -13.76 -15.41 1.54
CA GLY A 425 -14.46 -14.18 1.87
C GLY A 425 -15.91 -14.18 1.38
N LYS A 426 -16.80 -13.64 2.21
CA LYS A 426 -18.26 -13.72 2.02
C LYS A 426 -18.72 -13.23 0.64
N GLU A 427 -18.08 -12.18 0.14
CA GLU A 427 -18.31 -11.61 -1.20
C GLU A 427 -17.02 -11.58 -2.03
N ALA A 428 -16.06 -12.46 -1.72
CA ALA A 428 -14.78 -12.51 -2.42
C ALA A 428 -14.97 -12.95 -3.87
N ARG A 429 -14.39 -12.16 -4.77
CA ARG A 429 -14.29 -12.53 -6.19
C ARG A 429 -13.30 -13.67 -6.36
N ARG A 430 -13.55 -14.53 -7.35
CA ARG A 430 -12.60 -15.57 -7.79
C ARG A 430 -11.65 -14.99 -8.82
N TYR A 431 -10.49 -15.62 -8.97
CA TYR A 431 -9.49 -15.23 -9.98
C TYR A 431 -9.13 -13.74 -9.90
N GLN A 432 -8.97 -13.25 -8.68
CA GLN A 432 -8.60 -11.87 -8.45
C GLN A 432 -7.13 -11.67 -8.83
N THR A 433 -6.86 -10.73 -9.73
CA THR A 433 -5.56 -10.59 -10.38
C THR A 433 -4.45 -10.30 -9.38
N TRP A 434 -4.67 -9.40 -8.41
CA TRP A 434 -3.65 -9.07 -7.40
C TRP A 434 -3.34 -10.20 -6.42
N THR A 435 -4.24 -11.18 -6.27
CA THR A 435 -4.01 -12.37 -5.43
C THR A 435 -3.02 -13.27 -6.16
N ILE A 436 -3.21 -13.41 -7.47
CA ILE A 436 -2.35 -14.19 -8.36
C ILE A 436 -0.99 -13.53 -8.54
N SER A 437 -0.95 -12.25 -8.92
CA SER A 437 0.31 -11.53 -9.13
C SER A 437 1.04 -11.28 -7.81
N GLY A 438 0.32 -11.06 -6.70
CA GLY A 438 0.91 -11.01 -5.36
C GLY A 438 1.58 -12.32 -4.98
N PHE A 439 0.94 -13.46 -5.21
CA PHE A 439 1.54 -14.78 -5.00
C PHE A 439 2.79 -15.00 -5.86
N LEU A 440 2.69 -14.78 -7.17
CA LEU A 440 3.82 -14.94 -8.10
C LEU A 440 4.99 -14.01 -7.76
N LEU A 441 4.71 -12.75 -7.43
CA LEU A 441 5.72 -11.77 -7.01
C LEU A 441 6.43 -12.22 -5.73
N ALA A 442 5.67 -12.76 -4.76
CA ALA A 442 6.25 -13.33 -3.54
C ALA A 442 7.24 -14.46 -3.86
N LYS A 443 6.92 -15.34 -4.81
CA LYS A 443 7.83 -16.42 -5.24
C LYS A 443 9.10 -15.88 -5.91
N GLU A 444 8.97 -14.87 -6.76
CA GLU A 444 10.12 -14.24 -7.41
C GLU A 444 11.05 -13.56 -6.39
N LEU A 445 10.48 -12.86 -5.40
CA LEU A 445 11.24 -12.25 -4.30
C LEU A 445 11.94 -13.29 -3.43
N MET A 446 11.31 -14.46 -3.21
CA MET A 446 11.95 -15.59 -2.52
C MET A 446 13.09 -16.20 -3.32
N ARG A 447 12.95 -16.31 -4.64
CA ARG A 447 13.97 -16.87 -5.54
C ARG A 447 15.20 -15.99 -5.64
N ASN A 448 15.00 -14.67 -5.69
CA ASN A 448 16.07 -13.72 -5.88
C ASN A 448 15.81 -12.39 -5.14
N SER A 449 16.50 -12.23 -4.01
CA SER A 449 16.39 -11.03 -3.17
C SER A 449 16.88 -9.75 -3.85
N ALA A 450 17.65 -9.82 -4.94
CA ALA A 450 18.05 -8.65 -5.71
C ALA A 450 16.84 -7.90 -6.31
N HIS A 451 15.72 -8.59 -6.54
CA HIS A 451 14.47 -7.96 -7.00
C HIS A 451 13.88 -6.97 -5.99
N LEU A 452 14.25 -7.05 -4.70
CA LEU A 452 13.91 -6.01 -3.73
C LEU A 452 14.40 -4.62 -4.14
N GLY A 453 15.49 -4.53 -4.91
CA GLY A 453 16.04 -3.25 -5.37
C GLY A 453 15.08 -2.43 -6.25
N LEU A 454 13.99 -3.02 -6.74
CA LEU A 454 12.94 -2.32 -7.50
C LEU A 454 12.03 -1.47 -6.62
N ILE A 455 11.84 -1.84 -5.36
CA ILE A 455 10.81 -1.26 -4.48
C ILE A 455 11.36 -0.80 -3.13
N SER A 456 12.51 -1.34 -2.72
CA SER A 456 13.12 -1.03 -1.43
C SER A 456 14.15 0.09 -1.54
N PHE A 457 14.40 0.71 -0.40
CA PHE A 457 15.41 1.74 -0.27
C PHE A 457 16.37 1.44 0.89
N GLY A 458 17.63 1.88 0.78
CA GLY A 458 18.55 1.93 1.90
C GLY A 458 18.14 2.97 2.96
N GLN A 459 18.90 3.07 4.06
CA GLN A 459 18.67 4.12 5.07
C GLN A 459 18.68 5.51 4.40
N PHE A 460 17.84 6.41 4.92
CA PHE A 460 17.81 7.79 4.42
C PHE A 460 19.01 8.54 4.97
N ASP A 461 19.89 8.96 4.06
CA ASP A 461 21.08 9.75 4.36
C ASP A 461 20.72 11.24 4.35
N LEU A 462 20.93 11.90 5.49
CA LEU A 462 20.63 13.31 5.70
C LEU A 462 21.66 14.23 5.03
N GLU A 463 22.93 13.80 4.91
CA GLU A 463 24.03 14.64 4.42
C GLU A 463 23.99 14.80 2.90
N ASN A 464 23.52 13.77 2.19
CA ASN A 464 23.40 13.77 0.73
C ASN A 464 22.05 14.31 0.21
N ALA A 465 21.07 14.58 1.08
CA ALA A 465 19.77 15.09 0.66
C ALA A 465 19.84 16.56 0.21
N SER A 466 20.68 17.38 0.85
CA SER A 466 20.78 18.83 0.59
C SER A 466 21.70 19.22 -0.57
N GLN A 467 22.54 18.31 -1.07
CA GLN A 467 23.57 18.63 -2.09
C GLN A 467 23.08 18.43 -3.54
N SER A 468 21.92 17.83 -3.76
CA SER A 468 21.51 17.36 -5.09
C SER A 468 21.04 18.45 -6.07
N CYS A 469 20.94 19.71 -5.63
CA CYS A 469 20.64 20.85 -6.52
C CYS A 469 21.90 21.62 -6.97
N GLU A 470 23.10 21.21 -6.55
CA GLU A 470 24.35 21.91 -6.88
C GLU A 470 25.01 21.44 -8.21
N LEU A 471 24.30 20.63 -9.01
CA LEU A 471 24.76 20.14 -10.33
C LEU A 471 23.95 20.68 -11.50
#